data_AF-X1LVY5-F1
#
_entry.id   AF-X1LVY5-F1
#
_cell.length_a   1.000
_cell.length_b   1.000
_cell.length_c   1.000
_cell.angle_alpha   90.00
_cell.angle_beta   90.00
_cell.angle_gamma   90.00
#
_symmetry.space_group_name_H-M   'P 1'
#
loop_
_entity.id
_entity.type
_entity.pdbx_description
1 polymer ?
#
loop_
_entity_poly.entity_id
_entity_poly.type
_entity_poly.pdbx_seq_one_letter_code
_entity_poly.pdbx_strand_id
1 'polypeptide(L)'
;IIMKNNVLFTILSFCILAILFSCTNERVTLETLLEEMTDREALTHFPEPAYTIKQFSSYDRKSVSPEKNGWFANRDYTHFIREDTIEGRHEFVLFDSEGPGGIVRF
;
A
#
# COMPACT_ATOMS: atom_id res chain seq x y z
N ILE A 1 -7.01 5.02 51.73
CA ILE A 1 -7.88 4.96 50.53
C ILE A 1 -7.46 6.02 49.51
N ILE A 2 -7.39 7.32 49.89
CA ILE A 2 -7.00 8.43 49.00
C ILE A 2 -5.59 8.27 48.37
N MET A 3 -4.56 7.90 49.14
CA MET A 3 -3.20 7.67 48.59
C MET A 3 -3.12 6.54 47.55
N LYS A 4 -3.94 5.49 47.69
CA LYS A 4 -3.97 4.35 46.76
C LYS A 4 -4.58 4.75 45.41
N ASN A 5 -5.54 5.68 45.43
CA ASN A 5 -6.14 6.23 44.21
C ASN A 5 -5.18 7.18 43.47
N ASN A 6 -4.37 7.96 44.20
CA ASN A 6 -3.37 8.83 43.57
C ASN A 6 -2.28 8.02 42.86
N VAL A 7 -1.76 6.96 43.49
CA VAL A 7 -0.77 6.06 42.87
C VAL A 7 -1.35 5.36 41.63
N LEU A 8 -2.61 4.93 41.66
CA LEU A 8 -3.28 4.33 40.51
C LEU A 8 -3.41 5.34 39.35
N PHE A 9 -3.72 6.61 39.65
CA PHE A 9 -3.78 7.68 38.65
C PHE A 9 -2.41 7.96 38.03
N THR A 10 -1.33 7.96 38.81
CA THR A 10 0.03 8.16 38.28
C THR A 10 0.46 7.03 37.36
N ILE A 11 0.16 5.78 37.74
CA ILE A 11 0.43 4.60 36.90
C ILE A 11 -0.35 4.68 35.59
N LEU A 12 -1.65 5.01 35.65
CA LEU A 12 -2.49 5.14 34.47
C LEU A 12 -2.00 6.25 33.53
N SER A 13 -1.61 7.40 34.08
CA SER A 13 -1.05 8.51 33.31
C SER A 13 0.28 8.14 32.64
N PHE A 14 1.13 7.36 33.31
CA PHE A 14 2.40 6.89 32.76
C PHE A 14 2.17 5.87 31.64
N CYS A 15 1.21 4.95 31.79
CA CYS A 15 0.81 4.02 30.74
C CYS A 15 0.27 4.74 29.50
N ILE A 16 -0.58 5.76 29.67
CA ILE A 16 -1.10 6.57 28.56
C ILE A 16 0.05 7.28 27.83
N LEU A 17 1.00 7.85 28.58
CA LEU A 17 2.14 8.53 27.98
C LEU A 17 3.05 7.56 27.19
N ALA A 18 3.28 6.35 27.71
CA ALA A 18 4.06 5.32 27.02
C ALA A 18 3.41 4.89 25.69
N ILE A 19 2.09 4.77 25.63
CA ILE A 19 1.35 4.44 24.40
C ILE A 19 1.51 5.54 23.35
N LEU A 20 1.53 6.82 23.76
CA LEU A 20 1.69 7.95 22.84
C LEU A 20 3.08 8.03 22.20
N PHE A 21 4.12 7.47 22.84
CA PHE A 21 5.50 7.45 22.32
C PHE A 21 5.86 6.18 21.55
N SER A 22 4.97 5.18 21.46
CA SER A 22 5.28 3.87 20.86
C SER A 22 5.18 3.83 19.32
N CYS A 23 4.93 4.97 18.66
CA CYS A 23 4.82 4.98 17.21
C CYS A 23 6.22 4.98 16.56
N THR A 24 6.78 3.79 16.34
CA THR A 24 7.95 3.60 15.49
C THR A 24 7.47 3.49 14.04
N ASN A 25 7.65 4.56 13.27
CA ASN A 25 7.52 4.48 11.80
C ASN A 25 8.80 3.83 11.28
N GLU A 26 8.80 2.50 11.13
CA GLU A 26 9.88 1.85 10.40
C GLU A 26 9.88 2.38 8.97
N ARG A 27 11.03 2.94 8.56
CA ARG A 27 11.18 3.56 7.27
C ARG A 27 11.31 2.47 6.22
N VAL A 28 10.27 2.29 5.40
CA VAL A 28 10.34 1.43 4.22
C VAL A 28 11.35 2.02 3.23
N THR A 29 12.39 1.26 2.93
CA THR A 29 13.40 1.60 1.91
C THR A 29 13.47 0.47 0.88
N LEU A 30 14.16 0.71 -0.25
CA LEU A 30 14.41 -0.35 -1.23
C LEU A 30 15.18 -1.52 -0.60
N GLU A 31 16.16 -1.24 0.26
CA GLU A 31 16.98 -2.24 0.93
C GLU A 31 16.13 -3.15 1.82
N THR A 32 15.32 -2.57 2.71
CA THR A 32 14.45 -3.34 3.61
C THR A 32 13.41 -4.17 2.85
N LEU A 33 12.90 -3.65 1.71
CA LEU A 33 12.00 -4.41 0.84
C LEU A 33 12.69 -5.60 0.16
N LEU A 34 13.93 -5.42 -0.30
CA LEU A 34 14.70 -6.50 -0.91
C LEU A 34 15.04 -7.60 0.11
N GLU A 35 15.38 -7.22 1.33
CA GLU A 35 15.58 -8.18 2.43
C GLU A 35 14.31 -8.99 2.69
N GLU A 36 13.17 -8.33 2.87
CA GLU A 36 11.85 -8.97 3.06
C GLU A 36 11.52 -9.93 1.90
N MET A 37 11.73 -9.53 0.64
CA MET A 37 11.45 -10.35 -0.54
C MET A 37 12.25 -11.66 -0.58
N THR A 38 13.39 -11.72 0.11
CA THR A 38 14.24 -12.92 0.19
C THR A 38 13.99 -13.76 1.44
N ASP A 39 13.24 -13.24 2.41
CA ASP A 39 12.91 -13.96 3.64
C ASP A 39 11.79 -14.98 3.39
N ARG A 40 12.10 -16.26 3.67
CA ARG A 40 11.16 -17.37 3.51
C ARG A 40 10.16 -17.44 4.67
N GLU A 41 10.53 -16.98 5.86
CA GLU A 41 9.65 -16.97 7.02
C GLU A 41 8.58 -15.87 6.89
N ALA A 42 8.93 -14.72 6.29
CA ALA A 42 7.97 -13.67 5.97
C ALA A 42 6.78 -14.20 5.13
N LEU A 43 7.03 -15.12 4.19
CA LEU A 43 5.97 -15.75 3.37
C LEU A 43 4.97 -16.60 4.17
N THR A 44 5.33 -16.99 5.40
CA THR A 44 4.47 -17.79 6.29
C THR A 44 3.55 -16.96 7.17
N HIS A 45 3.75 -15.64 7.19
CA HIS A 45 2.98 -14.70 8.01
C HIS A 45 2.17 -13.75 7.12
N PHE A 46 1.13 -13.15 7.70
CA PHE A 46 0.52 -11.99 7.07
C PHE A 46 1.51 -10.82 7.12
N PRO A 47 1.57 -9.98 6.06
CA PRO A 47 2.52 -8.89 6.01
C PRO A 47 2.26 -7.89 7.13
N GLU A 48 3.34 -7.51 7.82
CA GLU A 48 3.36 -6.46 8.83
C GLU A 48 4.53 -5.52 8.52
N PRO A 49 4.28 -4.25 8.17
CA PRO A 49 2.97 -3.60 8.06
C PRO A 49 2.13 -4.16 6.89
N ALA A 50 0.80 -4.18 7.08
CA ALA A 50 -0.10 -4.62 6.03
C ALA A 50 0.00 -3.72 4.78
N TYR A 51 0.12 -4.34 3.61
CA TYR A 51 0.13 -3.65 2.32
C TYR A 51 -0.93 -4.22 1.38
N THR A 52 -1.26 -3.46 0.34
CA THR A 52 -2.18 -3.89 -0.74
C THR A 52 -1.42 -3.92 -2.06
N ILE A 53 -1.47 -5.04 -2.76
CA ILE A 53 -0.96 -5.15 -4.13
C ILE A 53 -2.03 -4.62 -5.08
N LYS A 54 -1.64 -3.65 -5.92
CA LYS A 54 -2.48 -3.11 -7.01
C LYS A 54 -1.84 -3.49 -8.34
N GLN A 55 -2.66 -3.95 -9.28
CA GLN A 55 -2.23 -4.25 -10.64
C GLN A 55 -2.93 -3.30 -11.61
N PHE A 56 -2.15 -2.68 -12.49
CA PHE A 56 -2.64 -1.83 -13.56
C PHE A 56 -2.22 -2.43 -14.89
N SER A 57 -3.11 -2.42 -15.86
CA SER A 57 -2.86 -2.91 -17.21
C SER A 57 -3.74 -2.18 -18.21
N SER A 58 -3.40 -2.30 -19.49
CA SER A 58 -4.22 -1.82 -20.60
C SER A 58 -5.39 -2.76 -20.91
N TYR A 59 -6.00 -3.41 -19.91
CA TYR A 59 -7.13 -4.31 -20.17
C TYR A 59 -8.33 -3.56 -20.78
N ASP A 60 -9.11 -4.27 -21.60
CA ASP A 60 -10.35 -3.74 -22.15
C ASP A 60 -11.37 -3.57 -21.03
N ARG A 61 -11.69 -2.31 -20.71
CA ARG A 61 -12.64 -1.94 -19.65
C ARG A 61 -14.06 -2.47 -19.87
N LYS A 62 -14.36 -3.02 -21.05
CA LYS A 62 -15.63 -3.74 -21.31
C LYS A 62 -15.64 -5.14 -20.68
N SER A 63 -14.48 -5.73 -20.41
CA SER A 63 -14.33 -7.02 -19.72
C SER A 63 -14.57 -6.85 -18.22
N VAL A 64 -15.82 -7.02 -17.78
CA VAL A 64 -16.26 -6.74 -16.41
C VAL A 64 -16.62 -8.01 -15.64
N SER A 65 -17.58 -8.81 -16.12
CA SER A 65 -17.99 -10.06 -15.47
C SER A 65 -18.67 -11.02 -16.45
N PRO A 66 -18.74 -12.33 -16.15
CA PRO A 66 -19.33 -13.35 -17.03
C PRO A 66 -20.75 -13.06 -17.51
N GLU A 67 -21.52 -12.33 -16.71
CA GLU A 67 -22.93 -12.00 -16.96
C GLU A 67 -23.10 -10.78 -17.87
N LYS A 68 -22.02 -10.05 -18.18
CA LYS A 68 -22.04 -8.86 -19.03
C LYS A 68 -21.63 -9.22 -20.46
N ASN A 69 -22.25 -8.58 -21.44
CA ASN A 69 -21.93 -8.76 -22.87
C ASN A 69 -20.44 -8.57 -23.21
N GLY A 70 -19.71 -7.77 -22.42
CA GLY A 70 -18.30 -7.50 -22.61
C GLY A 70 -17.34 -8.52 -22.00
N TRP A 71 -17.81 -9.63 -21.43
CA TRP A 71 -16.97 -10.64 -20.78
C TRP A 71 -15.78 -11.11 -21.63
N PHE A 72 -15.99 -11.26 -22.94
CA PHE A 72 -14.96 -11.69 -23.89
C PHE A 72 -14.31 -10.52 -24.66
N ALA A 73 -14.45 -9.29 -24.17
CA ALA A 73 -13.74 -8.15 -24.74
C ALA A 73 -12.22 -8.33 -24.55
N ASN A 74 -11.47 -8.14 -25.64
CA ASN A 74 -10.04 -8.45 -25.76
C ASN A 74 -9.36 -7.36 -26.61
N ARG A 75 -9.68 -6.10 -26.36
CA ARG A 75 -8.93 -5.00 -26.97
C ARG A 75 -7.95 -4.47 -25.95
N ASP A 76 -7.09 -5.35 -25.43
CA ASP A 76 -6.20 -5.09 -24.31
C ASP A 76 -4.95 -4.29 -24.71
N TYR A 77 -5.14 -3.18 -25.42
CA TYR A 77 -4.08 -2.34 -25.95
C TYR A 77 -4.46 -0.86 -25.87
N THR A 78 -3.48 0.02 -25.71
CA THR A 78 -3.64 1.50 -25.79
C THR A 78 -4.62 2.15 -24.76
N HIS A 79 -5.05 1.42 -23.73
CA HIS A 79 -5.96 1.96 -22.68
C HIS A 79 -5.22 2.77 -21.60
N PHE A 80 -4.57 3.86 -22.00
CA PHE A 80 -3.93 4.80 -21.07
C PHE A 80 -4.96 5.52 -20.19
N ILE A 81 -4.54 6.02 -19.02
CA ILE A 81 -5.44 6.80 -18.15
C ILE A 81 -5.48 8.27 -18.52
N ARG A 82 -4.39 8.81 -19.09
CA ARG A 82 -4.30 10.16 -19.65
C ARG A 82 -3.08 10.30 -20.55
N GLU A 83 -3.08 11.36 -21.36
CA GLU A 83 -1.91 11.86 -22.08
C GLU A 83 -1.30 13.02 -21.30
N ASP A 84 0.00 13.22 -21.44
CA ASP A 84 0.75 14.32 -20.82
C ASP A 84 1.75 14.92 -21.81
N THR A 85 2.27 16.10 -21.47
CA THR A 85 3.40 16.72 -22.16
C THR A 85 4.45 17.18 -21.17
N ILE A 86 5.55 16.44 -21.09
CA ILE A 86 6.66 16.71 -20.16
C ILE A 86 7.88 17.11 -20.97
N GLU A 87 8.39 18.33 -20.74
CA GLU A 87 9.57 18.87 -21.45
C GLU A 87 9.42 18.82 -22.99
N GLY A 88 8.19 19.00 -23.49
CA GLY A 88 7.88 18.96 -24.93
C GLY A 88 7.76 17.55 -25.52
N ARG A 89 7.89 16.49 -24.73
CA ARG A 89 7.59 15.11 -25.15
C ARG A 89 6.15 14.78 -24.88
N HIS A 90 5.48 14.15 -25.85
CA HIS A 90 4.17 13.55 -25.65
C HIS A 90 4.33 12.23 -24.91
N GLU A 91 3.67 12.09 -23.76
CA GLU A 91 3.79 10.93 -22.89
C GLU A 91 2.41 10.35 -22.57
N PHE A 92 2.36 9.04 -22.35
CA PHE A 92 1.13 8.34 -22.00
C PHE A 92 1.24 7.79 -20.59
N VAL A 93 0.25 8.09 -19.75
CA VAL A 93 0.26 7.65 -18.36
C VAL A 93 -0.40 6.29 -18.26
N LEU A 94 0.39 5.30 -17.83
CA LEU A 94 -0.02 3.92 -17.65
C LEU A 94 -0.86 3.73 -16.38
N PHE A 95 -0.41 4.33 -15.27
CA PHE A 95 -1.12 4.31 -14.00
C PHE A 95 -0.74 5.55 -13.17
N ASP A 96 -1.60 5.86 -12.21
CA ASP A 96 -1.39 6.89 -11.19
C ASP A 96 -1.86 6.31 -9.85
N SER A 97 -1.14 6.57 -8.78
CA SER A 97 -1.43 6.03 -7.45
C SER A 97 -1.18 7.08 -6.38
N GLU A 98 -2.15 7.18 -5.47
CA GLU A 98 -2.01 7.97 -4.25
C GLU A 98 -1.35 7.14 -3.14
N GLY A 99 -0.59 7.83 -2.28
CA GLY A 99 0.06 7.24 -1.10
C GLY A 99 1.42 6.57 -1.38
N PRO A 100 2.10 6.12 -0.31
CA PRO A 100 3.40 5.45 -0.43
C PRO A 100 3.26 4.03 -1.02
N GLY A 101 4.28 3.60 -1.77
CA GLY A 101 4.35 2.25 -2.34
C GLY A 101 5.59 2.06 -3.22
N GLY A 102 5.75 0.86 -3.77
CA GLY A 102 6.85 0.50 -4.67
C GLY A 102 6.37 -0.31 -5.88
N ILE A 103 7.01 -0.12 -7.03
CA ILE A 103 6.78 -0.94 -8.22
C ILE A 103 7.61 -2.22 -8.08
N VAL A 104 6.93 -3.35 -7.93
CA VAL A 104 7.58 -4.67 -7.77
C VAL A 104 7.64 -5.49 -9.06
N ARG A 105 6.87 -5.08 -10.08
CA ARG A 105 6.80 -5.73 -11.41
C ARG A 105 6.32 -4.72 -12.46
N PHE A 106 6.95 -4.72 -13.64
CA PHE A 106 6.57 -3.93 -14.80
C PHE A 106 6.73 -4.74 -16.09
#